data_AF-A0ABC8QUT6-F1
#
_entry.id   AF-A0ABC8QUT6-F1
#
_cell.length_a   1.000
_cell.length_b   1.000
_cell.length_c   1.000
_cell.angle_alpha   90.00
_cell.angle_beta   90.00
_cell.angle_gamma   90.00
#
_symmetry.space_group_name_H-M   'P 1'
#
loop_
_entity.id
_entity.type
_entity.pdbx_description
1 polymer ?
#
loop_
_entity_poly.entity_id
_entity_poly.type
_entity_poly.pdbx_seq_one_letter_code
_entity_poly.pdbx_strand_id
1 'polypeptide(L)'
;MWLRNVSNRLVALYFATVTEACRENQEKSAGKYCLMRPSRLFLIAMSLCCQLKVQLTDDAANSLITQNLVFSICGVHSLVGQNNMDPQDFWSTVEHRDQARYLKVFHLLDSRKGRGEFASLASGFNGQNDQQNSEHYHHVLIIYLLKRMGKIALQMEAIQVKIVFDSFKSISPKILGQYEISSPNDEDGCQNYAYHMLLPLYKVSEGFAGKVIPDDVKQLAQEASETIRNTIGMQNFVQVYSQIRKNLKAKRDKRKHEEKLMAVVNPMRNAKRKLRIAAKHRANKKRKITTFRMGKWRLP
;
A
#
# COMPACT_ATOMS: atom_id res chain seq x y z
N MET A 1 -11.13 19.02 5.35
CA MET A 1 -12.22 18.02 5.45
C MET A 1 -13.21 18.18 4.30
N TRP A 2 -13.81 19.37 4.15
CA TRP A 2 -14.74 19.68 3.04
C TRP A 2 -14.19 19.37 1.64
N LEU A 3 -13.00 19.89 1.31
CA LEU A 3 -12.37 19.66 0.00
C LEU A 3 -12.20 18.16 -0.31
N ARG A 4 -11.77 17.36 0.67
CA ARG A 4 -11.61 15.91 0.53
C ARG A 4 -12.94 15.24 0.16
N ASN A 5 -14.01 15.57 0.88
CA ASN A 5 -15.31 14.95 0.67
C ASN A 5 -15.88 15.34 -0.70
N VAL A 6 -15.78 16.62 -1.09
CA VAL A 6 -16.21 17.10 -2.41
C VAL A 6 -15.40 16.42 -3.52
N SER A 7 -14.07 16.37 -3.40
CA SER A 7 -13.22 15.71 -4.40
C SER A 7 -13.54 14.22 -4.55
N ASN A 8 -13.76 13.49 -3.45
CA ASN A 8 -14.11 12.06 -3.52
C ASN A 8 -15.47 11.83 -4.17
N ARG A 9 -16.46 12.69 -3.89
CA ARG A 9 -17.77 12.64 -4.55
C ARG A 9 -17.67 12.92 -6.04
N LEU A 10 -16.91 13.94 -6.43
CA LEU A 10 -16.70 14.28 -7.84
C LEU A 10 -16.01 13.15 -8.61
N VAL A 11 -14.96 12.55 -8.04
CA VAL A 11 -14.26 11.41 -8.64
C VAL A 11 -15.20 10.21 -8.78
N ALA A 12 -15.98 9.91 -7.74
CA ALA A 12 -16.94 8.80 -7.76
C ALA A 12 -18.03 9.00 -8.82
N LEU A 13 -18.59 10.22 -8.91
CA LEU A 13 -19.56 10.58 -9.95
C LEU A 13 -18.95 10.44 -11.34
N TYR A 14 -17.73 10.94 -11.56
CA TYR A 14 -17.05 10.79 -12.84
C TYR A 14 -16.85 9.32 -13.22
N PHE A 15 -16.40 8.48 -12.27
CA PHE A 15 -16.21 7.05 -12.50
C PHE A 15 -17.53 6.35 -12.85
N ALA A 16 -18.62 6.69 -12.15
CA ALA A 16 -19.96 6.16 -12.46
C ALA A 16 -20.41 6.56 -13.88
N THR A 17 -20.35 7.85 -14.21
CA THR A 17 -20.81 8.36 -15.51
C THR A 17 -20.00 7.78 -16.67
N VAL A 18 -18.68 7.63 -16.50
CA VAL A 18 -17.85 7.03 -17.55
C VAL A 18 -18.12 5.54 -17.68
N THR A 19 -18.35 4.84 -16.58
CA THR A 19 -18.68 3.40 -16.62
C THR A 19 -20.01 3.15 -17.35
N GLU A 20 -21.02 3.99 -17.09
CA GLU A 20 -22.31 3.95 -17.79
C GLU A 20 -22.14 4.25 -19.29
N ALA A 21 -21.42 5.33 -19.63
CA ALA A 21 -21.17 5.70 -21.01
C ALA A 21 -20.37 4.62 -21.78
N CYS A 22 -19.42 3.95 -21.13
CA CYS A 22 -18.69 2.81 -21.71
C CYS A 22 -19.60 1.62 -21.98
N ARG A 23 -20.56 1.34 -21.09
CA ARG A 23 -21.53 0.24 -21.25
C ARG A 23 -22.47 0.49 -22.43
N GLU A 24 -22.89 1.74 -22.63
CA GLU A 24 -23.84 2.13 -23.69
C GLU A 24 -23.20 2.19 -25.08
N ASN A 25 -21.91 2.55 -25.18
CA ASN A 25 -21.24 2.81 -26.46
C ASN A 25 -20.50 1.60 -27.07
N GLN A 26 -20.62 0.39 -26.51
CA GLN A 26 -20.02 -0.91 -26.88
C GLN A 26 -18.53 -1.00 -27.33
N GLU A 27 -17.80 0.07 -27.63
CA GLU A 27 -16.45 -0.02 -28.22
C GLU A 27 -15.54 1.20 -28.05
N LYS A 28 -15.95 2.25 -27.31
CA LYS A 28 -15.04 3.37 -27.02
C LYS A 28 -14.14 3.01 -25.84
N SER A 29 -12.89 2.65 -26.14
CA SER A 29 -11.78 2.47 -25.19
C SER A 29 -11.90 3.45 -24.01
N ALA A 30 -12.17 2.91 -22.81
CA ALA A 30 -12.34 3.68 -21.59
C ALA A 30 -11.15 4.63 -21.33
N GLY A 31 -9.95 4.29 -21.81
CA GLY A 31 -8.75 5.12 -21.72
C GLY A 31 -8.82 6.47 -22.46
N LYS A 32 -9.81 6.69 -23.34
CA LYS A 32 -10.02 7.98 -24.03
C LYS A 32 -10.53 9.08 -23.09
N TYR A 33 -11.23 8.71 -22.02
CA TYR A 33 -11.74 9.68 -21.04
C TYR A 33 -10.60 10.23 -20.17
N CYS A 34 -10.64 11.54 -19.89
CA CYS A 34 -9.53 12.28 -19.24
C CYS A 34 -9.02 11.61 -17.95
N LEU A 35 -9.89 11.32 -16.97
CA LEU A 35 -9.46 10.68 -15.71
C LEU A 35 -9.27 9.16 -15.81
N MET A 36 -9.70 8.53 -16.90
CA MET A 36 -9.52 7.08 -17.13
C MET A 36 -8.18 6.73 -17.75
N ARG A 37 -7.38 7.73 -18.15
CA ARG A 37 -6.01 7.48 -18.57
C ARG A 37 -5.25 6.77 -17.44
N PRO A 38 -4.49 5.69 -17.70
CA PRO A 38 -3.82 4.92 -16.65
C PRO A 38 -2.91 5.78 -15.75
N SER A 39 -2.24 6.75 -16.34
CA SER A 39 -1.45 7.76 -15.64
C SER A 39 -2.28 8.52 -14.60
N ARG A 40 -3.44 9.04 -14.99
CA ARG A 40 -4.36 9.76 -14.10
C ARG A 40 -4.93 8.86 -13.01
N LEU A 41 -5.32 7.64 -13.34
CA LEU A 41 -5.82 6.66 -12.36
C LEU A 41 -4.75 6.34 -11.30
N PHE A 42 -3.49 6.17 -11.70
CA PHE A 42 -2.38 5.99 -10.76
C PHE A 42 -2.21 7.20 -9.83
N LEU A 43 -2.26 8.42 -10.37
CA LEU A 43 -2.20 9.65 -9.56
C LEU A 43 -3.38 9.76 -8.58
N ILE A 44 -4.59 9.40 -9.02
CA ILE A 44 -5.79 9.40 -8.17
C ILE A 44 -5.58 8.40 -7.02
N ALA A 45 -5.20 7.15 -7.31
CA ALA A 45 -4.93 6.14 -6.29
C ALA A 45 -3.87 6.62 -5.27
N MET A 46 -2.80 7.25 -5.75
CA MET A 46 -1.75 7.81 -4.92
C MET A 46 -2.21 9.00 -4.06
N SER A 47 -3.03 9.89 -4.64
CA SER A 47 -3.63 11.01 -3.92
C SER A 47 -4.54 10.52 -2.80
N LEU A 48 -5.38 9.51 -3.07
CA LEU A 48 -6.23 8.87 -2.06
C LEU A 48 -5.40 8.22 -0.95
N CYS A 49 -4.32 7.51 -1.27
CA CYS A 49 -3.38 7.00 -0.27
C CYS A 49 -2.75 8.12 0.58
N CYS A 50 -2.54 9.31 0.03
CA CYS A 50 -2.07 10.46 0.79
C CYS A 50 -3.16 11.05 1.70
N GLN A 51 -4.41 11.08 1.24
CA GLN A 51 -5.56 11.51 2.06
C GLN A 51 -5.77 10.59 3.27
N LEU A 52 -5.49 9.30 3.15
CA LEU A 52 -5.53 8.35 4.27
C LEU A 52 -4.47 8.63 5.35
N LYS A 53 -3.46 9.47 5.10
CA LYS A 53 -2.47 9.85 6.13
C LYS A 53 -2.95 10.97 7.05
N VAL A 54 -4.08 11.58 6.74
CA VAL A 54 -4.70 12.62 7.56
C VAL A 54 -5.77 11.96 8.44
N GLN A 55 -6.14 12.61 9.55
CA GLN A 55 -7.27 12.16 10.37
C GLN A 55 -8.54 12.05 9.52
N LEU A 56 -9.22 10.93 9.69
CA LEU A 56 -10.50 10.60 9.07
C LEU A 56 -11.56 10.59 10.17
N THR A 57 -12.74 11.09 9.86
CA THR A 57 -13.94 10.86 10.67
C THR A 57 -14.76 9.78 9.99
N ASP A 58 -15.64 9.15 10.76
CA ASP A 58 -16.52 8.11 10.25
C ASP A 58 -17.69 8.77 9.50
N ASP A 59 -17.61 8.82 8.17
CA ASP A 59 -18.59 9.46 7.29
C ASP A 59 -18.67 8.66 5.99
N ALA A 60 -19.78 8.77 5.25
CA ALA A 60 -19.99 8.20 3.92
C ALA A 60 -18.85 8.53 2.93
N ALA A 61 -18.04 9.55 3.22
CA ALA A 61 -16.80 9.83 2.51
C ALA A 61 -15.77 8.68 2.53
N ASN A 62 -15.74 7.85 3.59
CA ASN A 62 -14.80 6.74 3.71
C ASN A 62 -15.11 5.61 2.73
N SER A 63 -16.40 5.28 2.54
CA SER A 63 -16.81 4.27 1.56
C SER A 63 -16.48 4.74 0.13
N LEU A 64 -16.65 6.03 -0.16
CA LEU A 64 -16.24 6.62 -1.44
C LEU A 64 -14.73 6.54 -1.65
N ILE A 65 -13.90 6.76 -0.63
CA ILE A 65 -12.44 6.60 -0.74
C ILE A 65 -12.10 5.15 -1.08
N THR A 66 -12.72 4.16 -0.41
CA THR A 66 -12.52 2.73 -0.72
C THR A 66 -12.91 2.42 -2.16
N GLN A 67 -14.10 2.85 -2.61
CA GLN A 67 -14.58 2.62 -3.97
C GLN A 67 -13.65 3.26 -5.01
N ASN A 68 -13.26 4.53 -4.80
CA ASN A 68 -12.37 5.24 -5.71
C ASN A 68 -10.97 4.60 -5.76
N LEU A 69 -10.44 4.13 -4.63
CA LEU A 69 -9.17 3.39 -4.57
C LEU A 69 -9.25 2.09 -5.36
N VAL A 70 -10.28 1.28 -5.11
CA VAL A 70 -10.52 0.01 -5.80
C VAL A 70 -10.64 0.24 -7.30
N PHE A 71 -11.47 1.20 -7.72
CA PHE A 71 -11.67 1.54 -9.13
C PHE A 71 -10.35 1.97 -9.78
N SER A 72 -9.60 2.86 -9.13
CA SER A 72 -8.36 3.39 -9.70
C SER A 72 -7.28 2.31 -9.84
N ILE A 73 -7.08 1.47 -8.82
CA ILE A 73 -6.07 0.40 -8.84
C ILE A 73 -6.44 -0.66 -9.89
N CYS A 74 -7.69 -1.10 -9.91
CA CYS A 74 -8.15 -2.07 -10.90
C CYS A 74 -8.12 -1.48 -12.31
N GLY A 75 -8.46 -0.21 -12.48
CA GLY A 75 -8.37 0.48 -13.77
C GLY A 75 -6.93 0.58 -14.28
N VAL A 76 -5.95 0.88 -13.42
CA VAL A 76 -4.53 0.82 -13.81
C VAL A 76 -4.14 -0.61 -14.21
N HIS A 77 -4.51 -1.61 -13.40
CA HIS A 77 -4.20 -3.01 -13.70
C HIS A 77 -4.79 -3.45 -15.05
N SER A 78 -6.09 -3.22 -15.27
CA SER A 78 -6.78 -3.63 -16.50
C SER A 78 -6.32 -2.84 -17.72
N LEU A 79 -6.21 -1.51 -17.64
CA LEU A 79 -5.90 -0.70 -18.83
C LEU A 79 -4.43 -0.75 -19.25
N VAL A 80 -3.49 -0.95 -18.31
CA VAL A 80 -2.08 -1.12 -18.67
C VAL A 80 -1.78 -2.59 -18.99
N GLY A 81 -2.37 -3.53 -18.24
CA GLY A 81 -2.19 -4.97 -18.43
C GLY A 81 -2.88 -5.54 -19.68
N GLN A 82 -4.13 -5.16 -19.98
CA GLN A 82 -4.85 -5.71 -21.14
C GLN A 82 -4.40 -5.12 -22.48
N ASN A 83 -3.86 -3.90 -22.48
CA ASN A 83 -3.41 -3.24 -23.71
C ASN A 83 -1.92 -3.48 -23.99
N ASN A 84 -1.22 -4.27 -23.17
CA ASN A 84 0.24 -4.38 -23.17
C ASN A 84 0.90 -3.00 -23.34
N MET A 85 0.36 -2.01 -22.63
CA MET A 85 0.70 -0.62 -22.85
C MET A 85 2.17 -0.42 -22.50
N ASP A 86 2.95 0.01 -23.47
CA ASP A 86 4.38 0.23 -23.28
C ASP A 86 4.59 1.35 -22.24
N PRO A 87 5.64 1.29 -21.40
CA PRO A 87 5.94 2.36 -20.46
C PRO A 87 6.07 3.72 -21.15
N GLN A 88 6.58 3.77 -22.39
CA GLN A 88 6.69 5.01 -23.16
C GLN A 88 5.31 5.61 -23.48
N ASP A 89 4.34 4.78 -23.84
CA ASP A 89 2.96 5.22 -24.08
C ASP A 89 2.31 5.70 -22.78
N PHE A 90 2.57 5.03 -21.66
CA PHE A 90 2.06 5.48 -20.37
C PHE A 90 2.58 6.88 -20.02
N TRP A 91 3.90 7.09 -20.17
CA TRP A 91 4.53 8.38 -19.85
C TRP A 91 4.26 9.46 -20.88
N SER A 92 4.00 9.13 -22.14
CA SER A 92 3.58 10.11 -23.15
C SER A 92 2.21 10.71 -22.82
N THR A 93 1.34 9.97 -22.12
CA THR A 93 0.08 10.54 -21.59
C THR A 93 0.28 11.51 -20.42
N VAL A 94 1.47 11.52 -19.81
CA VAL A 94 1.80 12.41 -18.69
C VAL A 94 2.24 13.76 -19.25
N GLU A 95 1.37 14.75 -19.09
CA GLU A 95 1.68 16.13 -19.45
C GLU A 95 2.92 16.63 -18.67
N HIS A 96 3.75 17.47 -19.31
CA HIS A 96 4.97 18.00 -18.71
C HIS A 96 4.73 18.67 -17.34
N ARG A 97 3.59 19.35 -17.17
CA ARG A 97 3.19 19.98 -15.88
C ARG A 97 2.95 18.97 -14.74
N ASP A 98 2.65 17.73 -15.07
CA ASP A 98 2.35 16.67 -14.11
C ASP A 98 3.59 15.82 -13.75
N GLN A 99 4.67 15.87 -14.53
CA GLN A 99 5.92 15.15 -14.22
C GLN A 99 6.47 15.50 -12.83
N ALA A 100 6.44 16.79 -12.47
CA ALA A 100 6.82 17.24 -11.13
C ALA A 100 5.93 16.65 -10.01
N ARG A 101 4.65 16.36 -10.32
CA ARG A 101 3.74 15.69 -9.38
C ARG A 101 4.08 14.21 -9.24
N TYR A 102 4.42 13.52 -10.33
CA TYR A 102 4.90 12.14 -10.25
C TYR A 102 6.18 12.01 -9.43
N LEU A 103 7.18 12.86 -9.66
CA LEU A 103 8.39 12.90 -8.85
C LEU A 103 8.09 13.03 -7.35
N LYS A 104 7.15 13.92 -6.99
CA LYS A 104 6.68 14.06 -5.61
C LYS A 104 5.98 12.80 -5.11
N VAL A 105 5.14 12.17 -5.93
CA VAL A 105 4.42 10.93 -5.63
C VAL A 105 5.37 9.76 -5.36
N PHE A 106 6.39 9.55 -6.19
CA PHE A 106 7.39 8.49 -5.98
C PHE A 106 8.27 8.74 -4.75
N HIS A 107 8.66 9.99 -4.51
CA HIS A 107 9.34 10.35 -3.27
C HIS A 107 8.45 10.09 -2.04
N LEU A 108 7.14 10.28 -2.15
CA LEU A 108 6.19 9.97 -1.09
C LEU A 108 6.05 8.45 -0.87
N LEU A 109 6.19 7.62 -1.90
CA LEU A 109 6.11 6.15 -1.84
C LEU A 109 7.32 5.52 -1.13
N ASP A 110 8.51 5.91 -1.57
CA ASP A 110 9.77 5.48 -0.99
C ASP A 110 10.75 6.66 -0.90
N SER A 111 10.88 7.23 0.30
CA SER A 111 11.75 8.39 0.52
C SER A 111 13.25 8.05 0.42
N ARG A 112 13.63 6.76 0.40
CA ARG A 112 15.04 6.34 0.28
C ARG A 112 15.48 6.14 -1.16
N LYS A 113 14.57 5.81 -2.08
CA LYS A 113 14.90 5.44 -3.46
C LYS A 113 13.99 6.06 -4.54
N GLY A 114 12.94 6.78 -4.17
CA GLY A 114 11.85 7.16 -5.08
C GLY A 114 12.26 7.98 -6.30
N ARG A 115 13.32 8.79 -6.24
CA ARG A 115 13.84 9.48 -7.44
C ARG A 115 14.49 8.53 -8.44
N GLY A 116 15.27 7.57 -7.94
CA GLY A 116 15.91 6.55 -8.77
C GLY A 116 14.87 5.61 -9.37
N GLU A 117 13.87 5.20 -8.58
CA GLU A 117 12.78 4.34 -9.06
C GLU A 117 11.90 5.04 -10.10
N PHE A 118 11.52 6.31 -9.89
CA PHE A 118 10.83 7.09 -10.91
C PHE A 118 11.67 7.27 -12.17
N ALA A 119 12.95 7.61 -12.02
CA ALA A 119 13.86 7.76 -13.15
C ALA A 119 13.94 6.45 -13.92
N SER A 120 14.22 5.32 -13.29
CA SER A 120 14.24 4.00 -13.94
C SER A 120 12.92 3.64 -14.63
N LEU A 121 11.78 3.96 -14.02
CA LEU A 121 10.46 3.73 -14.62
C LEU A 121 10.16 4.65 -15.79
N ALA A 122 10.65 5.90 -15.76
CA ALA A 122 10.49 6.90 -16.81
C ALA A 122 11.59 6.82 -17.89
N SER A 123 12.69 6.14 -17.62
CA SER A 123 13.90 6.07 -18.45
C SER A 123 14.16 4.66 -18.98
N GLY A 124 13.14 3.92 -19.40
CA GLY A 124 13.30 2.69 -20.19
C GLY A 124 13.94 2.95 -21.58
N PHE A 125 15.05 3.68 -21.60
CA PHE A 125 15.57 4.50 -22.70
C PHE A 125 16.91 3.98 -23.24
N ASN A 126 17.44 2.84 -22.79
CA ASN A 126 18.65 2.29 -23.42
C ASN A 126 18.59 0.76 -23.47
N GLY A 127 18.33 0.26 -24.68
CA GLY A 127 18.03 -1.14 -24.98
C GLY A 127 19.12 -2.10 -24.54
N GLN A 128 18.66 -3.25 -24.02
CA GLN A 128 18.93 -4.59 -24.56
C GLN A 128 17.90 -5.56 -23.94
N ASN A 129 17.30 -6.39 -24.79
CA ASN A 129 16.32 -7.46 -24.54
C ASN A 129 14.84 -7.04 -24.34
N ASP A 130 14.23 -6.70 -25.48
CA ASP A 130 12.99 -7.22 -26.08
C ASP A 130 11.96 -7.98 -25.21
N GLN A 131 10.71 -7.51 -25.32
CA GLN A 131 9.43 -8.15 -25.00
C GLN A 131 9.07 -8.46 -23.53
N GLN A 132 10.01 -8.79 -22.64
CA GLN A 132 9.68 -9.13 -21.22
C GLN A 132 9.49 -7.91 -20.31
N ASN A 133 10.03 -6.74 -20.66
CA ASN A 133 10.07 -5.59 -19.74
C ASN A 133 8.73 -4.81 -19.62
N SER A 134 7.80 -4.94 -20.57
CA SER A 134 6.51 -4.20 -20.52
C SER A 134 5.51 -4.83 -19.54
N GLU A 135 5.47 -6.17 -19.43
CA GLU A 135 4.65 -6.89 -18.45
C GLU A 135 5.07 -6.58 -17.01
N HIS A 136 6.34 -6.28 -16.75
CA HIS A 136 6.82 -5.91 -15.43
C HIS A 136 6.49 -4.46 -15.03
N TYR A 137 6.19 -3.56 -15.96
CA TYR A 137 6.01 -2.14 -15.64
C TYR A 137 4.72 -1.86 -14.85
N HIS A 138 3.58 -2.33 -15.35
CA HIS A 138 2.30 -2.15 -14.66
C HIS A 138 2.31 -2.87 -13.31
N HIS A 139 2.98 -4.02 -13.26
CA HIS A 139 3.24 -4.77 -12.04
C HIS A 139 3.93 -3.93 -10.97
N VAL A 140 5.01 -3.26 -11.35
CA VAL A 140 5.75 -2.39 -10.44
C VAL A 140 4.89 -1.24 -9.91
N LEU A 141 4.07 -0.59 -10.75
CA LEU A 141 3.15 0.48 -10.30
C LEU A 141 2.16 -0.02 -9.24
N ILE A 142 1.53 -1.17 -9.48
CA ILE A 142 0.57 -1.77 -8.56
C ILE A 142 1.28 -2.22 -7.27
N ILE A 143 2.45 -2.84 -7.34
CA ILE A 143 3.27 -3.19 -6.17
C ILE A 143 3.52 -1.95 -5.31
N TYR A 144 3.87 -0.80 -5.89
CA TYR A 144 4.11 0.42 -5.11
C TYR A 144 2.87 0.89 -4.37
N LEU A 145 1.70 0.85 -5.02
CA LEU A 145 0.41 1.16 -4.41
C LEU A 145 0.12 0.22 -3.23
N LEU A 146 0.27 -1.09 -3.44
CA LEU A 146 0.04 -2.10 -2.40
C LEU A 146 1.01 -1.94 -1.22
N LYS A 147 2.31 -1.73 -1.50
CA LYS A 147 3.32 -1.44 -0.46
C LYS A 147 2.94 -0.19 0.34
N ARG A 148 2.43 0.85 -0.33
CA ARG A 148 2.00 2.09 0.33
C ARG A 148 0.80 1.89 1.21
N MET A 149 -0.23 1.23 0.71
CA MET A 149 -1.44 0.88 1.46
C MET A 149 -1.08 0.01 2.67
N GLY A 150 -0.21 -0.99 2.50
CA GLY A 150 0.28 -1.82 3.61
C GLY A 150 1.03 -1.02 4.68
N LYS A 151 1.85 -0.04 4.29
CA LYS A 151 2.48 0.89 5.26
C LYS A 151 1.42 1.70 6.02
N ILE A 152 0.39 2.20 5.34
CA ILE A 152 -0.72 2.95 5.95
C ILE A 152 -1.47 2.08 6.97
N ALA A 153 -1.85 0.86 6.61
CA ALA A 153 -2.54 -0.07 7.52
C ALA A 153 -1.74 -0.35 8.81
N LEU A 154 -0.41 -0.45 8.70
CA LEU A 154 0.43 -0.68 9.86
C LEU A 154 0.64 0.58 10.73
N GLN A 155 0.60 1.77 10.14
CA GLN A 155 0.98 3.02 10.82
C GLN A 155 -0.19 3.88 11.32
N MET A 156 -1.35 3.81 10.67
CA MET A 156 -2.48 4.73 10.92
C MET A 156 -3.53 4.15 11.89
N GLU A 157 -4.59 4.91 12.20
CA GLU A 157 -5.68 4.50 13.09
C GLU A 157 -6.64 3.50 12.43
N ALA A 158 -7.55 2.92 13.23
CA ALA A 158 -8.43 1.81 12.81
C ALA A 158 -9.25 2.12 11.55
N ILE A 159 -9.77 3.34 11.40
CA ILE A 159 -10.57 3.77 10.24
C ILE A 159 -9.78 3.61 8.93
N GLN A 160 -8.52 4.07 8.92
CA GLN A 160 -7.64 3.93 7.77
C GLN A 160 -7.29 2.46 7.49
N VAL A 161 -7.10 1.65 8.54
CA VAL A 161 -6.84 0.21 8.39
C VAL A 161 -8.02 -0.47 7.71
N LYS A 162 -9.26 -0.17 8.13
CA LYS A 162 -10.47 -0.71 7.53
C LYS A 162 -10.55 -0.40 6.03
N ILE A 163 -10.41 0.87 5.65
CA ILE A 163 -10.42 1.29 4.24
C ILE A 163 -9.39 0.50 3.41
N VAL A 164 -8.16 0.33 3.93
CA VAL A 164 -7.12 -0.41 3.22
C VAL A 164 -7.49 -1.90 3.09
N PHE A 165 -8.01 -2.54 4.13
CA PHE A 165 -8.34 -3.97 4.10
C PHE A 165 -9.59 -4.26 3.26
N ASP A 166 -10.61 -3.39 3.30
CA ASP A 166 -11.75 -3.45 2.39
C ASP A 166 -11.32 -3.29 0.93
N SER A 167 -10.36 -2.40 0.69
CA SER A 167 -9.77 -2.24 -0.63
C SER A 167 -9.05 -3.53 -1.06
N PHE A 168 -8.20 -4.13 -0.22
CA PHE A 168 -7.53 -5.41 -0.51
C PHE A 168 -8.50 -6.53 -0.81
N LYS A 169 -9.54 -6.70 0.01
CA LYS A 169 -10.62 -7.68 -0.20
C LYS A 169 -11.30 -7.50 -1.55
N SER A 170 -11.49 -6.25 -1.98
CA SER A 170 -12.20 -5.91 -3.22
C SER A 170 -11.32 -5.98 -4.48
N ILE A 171 -10.02 -5.65 -4.37
CA ILE A 171 -9.10 -5.68 -5.53
C ILE A 171 -8.50 -7.07 -5.76
N SER A 172 -8.37 -7.91 -4.73
CA SER A 172 -7.68 -9.20 -4.84
C SER A 172 -8.26 -10.12 -5.91
N PRO A 173 -9.59 -10.30 -6.05
CA PRO A 173 -10.14 -11.19 -7.09
C PRO A 173 -9.84 -10.68 -8.51
N LYS A 174 -9.73 -9.36 -8.67
CA LYS A 174 -9.53 -8.71 -9.97
C LYS A 174 -8.08 -8.75 -10.44
N ILE A 175 -7.13 -8.60 -9.51
CA ILE A 175 -5.70 -8.48 -9.86
C ILE A 175 -4.89 -9.76 -9.63
N LEU A 176 -5.35 -10.67 -8.76
CA LEU A 176 -4.66 -11.93 -8.49
C LEU A 176 -5.19 -13.09 -9.35
N GLY A 177 -6.46 -13.02 -9.78
CA GLY A 177 -7.09 -14.08 -10.57
C GLY A 177 -6.58 -14.19 -12.01
N GLN A 178 -5.79 -13.22 -12.48
CA GLN A 178 -5.27 -13.15 -13.86
C GLN A 178 -3.76 -13.42 -13.95
N TYR A 179 -3.07 -13.59 -12.81
CA TYR A 179 -1.61 -13.71 -12.79
C TYR A 179 -1.22 -15.17 -12.58
N GLU A 180 -0.66 -15.82 -13.61
CA GLU A 180 0.13 -17.03 -13.41
C GLU A 180 1.35 -16.65 -12.59
N ILE A 181 1.46 -17.21 -11.39
CA ILE A 181 2.57 -16.92 -10.48
C ILE A 181 3.86 -17.38 -11.17
N SER A 182 4.58 -16.40 -11.73
CA SER A 182 5.87 -16.58 -12.37
C SER A 182 6.84 -17.21 -11.36
N SER A 183 7.35 -18.38 -11.75
CA SER A 183 8.53 -19.12 -11.26
C SER A 183 8.83 -19.17 -9.74
N PRO A 184 9.03 -20.38 -9.16
CA PRO A 184 9.45 -20.58 -7.76
C PRO A 184 10.84 -20.01 -7.40
N ASN A 185 11.60 -19.50 -8.38
CA ASN A 185 13.04 -19.23 -8.24
C ASN A 185 13.43 -17.75 -8.12
N ASP A 186 12.48 -16.82 -8.04
CA ASP A 186 12.82 -15.42 -7.79
C ASP A 186 13.15 -15.23 -6.30
N GLU A 187 14.45 -15.30 -5.98
CA GLU A 187 14.99 -15.16 -4.62
C GLU A 187 14.61 -13.82 -3.96
N ASP A 188 14.17 -12.82 -4.74
CA ASP A 188 13.51 -11.63 -4.22
C ASP A 188 11.98 -11.78 -4.29
N GLY A 189 11.42 -12.56 -3.35
CA GLY A 189 9.96 -12.76 -3.16
C GLY A 189 9.14 -11.49 -2.86
N CYS A 190 9.67 -10.31 -3.22
CA CYS A 190 9.08 -8.99 -3.18
C CYS A 190 8.29 -8.62 -4.45
N GLN A 191 8.14 -9.51 -5.44
CA GLN A 191 7.38 -9.19 -6.66
C GLN A 191 5.97 -9.80 -6.71
N ASN A 192 5.50 -10.55 -5.72
CA ASN A 192 4.11 -11.04 -5.76
C ASN A 192 3.13 -10.02 -5.12
N TYR A 193 2.07 -9.62 -5.84
CA TYR A 193 0.99 -8.78 -5.30
C TYR A 193 0.42 -9.33 -3.98
N ALA A 194 0.22 -10.65 -3.91
CA ALA A 194 -0.30 -11.33 -2.73
C ALA A 194 0.61 -11.12 -1.52
N TYR A 195 1.94 -11.10 -1.69
CA TYR A 195 2.87 -10.83 -0.59
C TYR A 195 2.63 -9.44 0.02
N HIS A 196 2.47 -8.41 -0.81
CA HIS A 196 2.30 -7.03 -0.33
C HIS A 196 0.95 -6.79 0.35
N MET A 197 -0.09 -7.53 -0.04
CA MET A 197 -1.40 -7.50 0.61
C MET A 197 -1.40 -8.32 1.90
N LEU A 198 -0.87 -9.55 1.86
CA LEU A 198 -0.91 -10.48 2.98
C LEU A 198 0.04 -10.09 4.12
N LEU A 199 1.16 -9.41 3.83
CA LEU A 199 2.09 -8.97 4.88
C LEU A 199 1.44 -8.07 5.95
N PRO A 200 0.74 -6.98 5.62
CA PRO A 200 0.05 -6.16 6.61
C PRO A 200 -1.13 -6.88 7.26
N LEU A 201 -1.88 -7.71 6.52
CA LEU A 201 -2.98 -8.53 7.06
C LEU A 201 -2.47 -9.51 8.12
N TYR A 202 -1.44 -10.30 7.78
CA TYR A 202 -0.75 -11.21 8.70
C TYR A 202 -0.30 -10.51 9.98
N LYS A 203 0.34 -9.34 9.86
CA LYS A 203 0.79 -8.59 11.04
C LYS A 203 -0.35 -8.12 11.93
N VAL A 204 -1.50 -7.77 11.36
CA VAL A 204 -2.66 -7.35 12.14
C VAL A 204 -3.32 -8.56 12.80
N SER A 205 -3.60 -9.63 12.04
CA SER A 205 -4.24 -10.84 12.55
C SER A 205 -3.42 -11.51 13.66
N GLU A 206 -2.10 -11.57 13.51
CA GLU A 206 -1.19 -12.23 14.46
C GLU A 206 -0.67 -11.30 15.58
N GLY A 207 -1.14 -10.05 15.64
CA GLY A 207 -0.72 -9.10 16.69
C GLY A 207 0.71 -8.56 16.54
N PHE A 208 1.36 -8.72 15.39
CA PHE A 208 2.68 -8.15 15.09
C PHE A 208 2.64 -6.68 14.60
N ALA A 209 1.48 -6.02 14.62
CA ALA A 209 1.30 -4.63 14.21
C ALA A 209 1.94 -3.61 15.16
N GLY A 210 2.32 -4.01 16.38
CA GLY A 210 3.01 -3.14 17.35
C GLY A 210 2.11 -2.07 17.99
N LYS A 211 0.80 -2.19 17.84
CA LYS A 211 -0.26 -1.36 18.44
C LYS A 211 -1.44 -2.24 18.82
N VAL A 212 -2.29 -1.76 19.73
CA VAL A 212 -3.57 -2.42 20.05
C VAL A 212 -4.48 -2.30 18.83
N ILE A 213 -4.96 -3.43 18.32
CA ILE A 213 -5.88 -3.47 17.18
C ILE A 213 -7.25 -3.90 17.70
N PRO A 214 -8.32 -3.13 17.42
CA PRO A 214 -9.71 -3.53 17.66
C PRO A 214 -10.06 -4.87 17.01
N ASP A 215 -10.96 -5.65 17.62
CA ASP A 215 -11.25 -7.01 17.16
C ASP A 215 -11.99 -7.04 15.82
N ASP A 216 -12.84 -6.05 15.54
CA ASP A 216 -13.49 -5.85 14.24
C ASP A 216 -12.47 -5.66 13.09
N VAL A 217 -11.37 -4.95 13.35
CA VAL A 217 -10.28 -4.79 12.38
C VAL A 217 -9.50 -6.10 12.16
N LYS A 218 -9.35 -6.93 13.20
CA LYS A 218 -8.73 -8.27 13.05
C LYS A 218 -9.63 -9.20 12.25
N GLN A 219 -10.93 -9.18 12.52
CA GLN A 219 -11.91 -9.95 11.77
C GLN A 219 -11.86 -9.56 10.29
N LEU A 220 -11.88 -8.25 9.99
CA LEU A 220 -11.76 -7.79 8.61
C LEU A 220 -10.44 -8.23 7.95
N ALA A 221 -9.33 -8.26 8.69
CA ALA A 221 -8.07 -8.76 8.19
C ALA A 221 -8.14 -10.26 7.83
N GLN A 222 -8.81 -11.06 8.65
CA GLN A 222 -9.05 -12.48 8.39
C GLN A 222 -9.94 -12.68 7.16
N GLU A 223 -11.03 -11.92 7.02
CA GLU A 223 -11.91 -11.99 5.86
C GLU A 223 -11.19 -11.61 4.55
N ALA A 224 -10.35 -10.58 4.57
CA ALA A 224 -9.55 -10.18 3.42
C ALA A 224 -8.49 -11.25 3.07
N SER A 225 -7.83 -11.82 4.09
CA SER A 225 -6.91 -12.95 3.90
C SER A 225 -7.61 -14.18 3.30
N GLU A 226 -8.82 -14.49 3.77
CA GLU A 226 -9.65 -15.58 3.27
C GLU A 226 -10.04 -15.37 1.80
N THR A 227 -10.42 -14.15 1.45
CA THR A 227 -10.74 -13.77 0.06
C THR A 227 -9.52 -13.95 -0.85
N ILE A 228 -8.34 -13.52 -0.39
CA ILE A 228 -7.08 -13.72 -1.12
C ILE A 228 -6.78 -15.22 -1.25
N ARG A 229 -6.94 -16.01 -0.18
CA ARG A 229 -6.74 -17.48 -0.19
C ARG A 229 -7.60 -18.16 -1.23
N ASN A 230 -8.89 -17.80 -1.28
CA ASN A 230 -9.83 -18.37 -2.24
C ASN A 230 -9.53 -17.94 -3.68
N THR A 231 -8.89 -16.78 -3.86
CA THR A 231 -8.48 -16.30 -5.17
C THR A 231 -7.22 -17.02 -5.71
N ILE A 232 -6.17 -17.15 -4.89
CA ILE A 232 -4.88 -17.72 -5.34
C ILE A 232 -4.72 -19.22 -5.10
N GLY A 233 -5.66 -19.83 -4.38
CA GLY A 233 -5.61 -21.23 -3.96
C GLY A 233 -4.77 -21.47 -2.70
N MET A 234 -5.07 -22.57 -2.00
CA MET A 234 -4.48 -22.89 -0.70
C MET A 234 -2.95 -23.08 -0.76
N GLN A 235 -2.43 -23.77 -1.78
CA GLN A 235 -1.00 -24.05 -1.91
C GLN A 235 -0.17 -22.75 -2.01
N ASN A 236 -0.57 -21.86 -2.92
CA ASN A 236 0.09 -20.57 -3.12
C ASN A 236 -0.03 -19.67 -1.88
N PHE A 237 -1.20 -19.67 -1.24
CA PHE A 237 -1.41 -18.95 0.00
C PHE A 237 -0.45 -19.40 1.10
N VAL A 238 -0.29 -20.72 1.30
CA VAL A 238 0.65 -21.28 2.28
C VAL A 238 2.10 -20.90 1.96
N GLN A 239 2.48 -20.92 0.68
CA GLN A 239 3.82 -20.50 0.24
C GLN A 239 4.11 -19.04 0.61
N VAL A 240 3.18 -18.12 0.26
CA VAL A 240 3.32 -16.70 0.57
C VAL A 240 3.33 -16.44 2.08
N TYR A 241 2.45 -17.10 2.85
CA TYR A 241 2.43 -17.00 4.32
C TYR A 241 3.73 -17.48 4.96
N SER A 242 4.25 -18.61 4.50
CA SER A 242 5.52 -19.18 4.97
C SER A 242 6.69 -18.23 4.66
N GLN A 243 6.69 -17.64 3.47
CA GLN A 243 7.68 -16.66 3.06
C GLN A 243 7.60 -15.37 3.90
N ILE A 244 6.40 -14.88 4.21
CA ILE A 244 6.20 -13.76 5.15
C ILE A 244 6.79 -14.10 6.52
N ARG A 245 6.46 -15.27 7.08
CA ARG A 245 6.95 -15.74 8.39
C ARG A 245 8.48 -15.83 8.43
N LYS A 246 9.09 -16.45 7.41
CA LYS A 246 10.56 -16.57 7.26
C LYS A 246 11.21 -15.20 7.22
N ASN A 247 10.70 -14.27 6.41
CA ASN A 247 11.24 -12.92 6.28
C ASN A 247 11.12 -12.10 7.55
N LEU A 248 10.00 -12.21 8.28
CA LEU A 248 9.83 -11.54 9.57
C LEU A 248 10.76 -12.10 10.64
N LYS A 249 10.97 -13.43 10.66
CA LYS A 249 11.94 -14.08 11.54
C LYS A 249 13.37 -13.61 11.21
N ALA A 250 13.78 -13.67 9.95
CA ALA A 250 15.09 -13.21 9.49
C ALA A 250 15.35 -11.73 9.87
N LYS A 251 14.38 -10.84 9.65
CA LYS A 251 14.47 -9.42 10.06
C LYS A 251 14.55 -9.24 11.58
N ARG A 252 13.93 -10.11 12.37
CA ARG A 252 14.02 -10.08 13.84
C ARG A 252 15.38 -10.58 14.31
N ASP A 253 15.85 -11.68 13.75
CA ASP A 253 17.12 -12.31 14.13
C ASP A 253 18.31 -11.44 13.70
N LYS A 254 18.26 -10.82 12.51
CA LYS A 254 19.22 -9.80 12.07
C LYS A 254 19.31 -8.65 13.06
N ARG A 255 18.18 -8.08 13.50
CA ARG A 255 18.16 -7.00 14.51
C ARG A 255 18.77 -7.44 15.84
N LYS A 256 18.47 -8.66 16.30
CA LYS A 256 19.07 -9.22 17.53
C LYS A 256 20.58 -9.41 17.39
N HIS A 257 21.03 -9.93 16.24
CA HIS A 257 22.45 -10.14 15.96
C HIS A 257 23.20 -8.80 15.87
N GLU A 258 22.67 -7.82 15.13
CA GLU A 258 23.23 -6.46 15.07
C GLU A 258 23.30 -5.82 16.46
N GLU A 259 22.29 -5.99 17.31
CA GLU A 259 22.32 -5.48 18.68
C GLU A 259 23.40 -6.15 19.55
N LYS A 260 23.59 -7.48 19.42
CA LYS A 260 24.67 -8.20 20.09
C LYS A 260 26.04 -7.75 19.59
N LEU A 261 26.22 -7.64 18.27
CA LEU A 261 27.46 -7.20 17.66
C LEU A 261 27.82 -5.77 18.11
N MET A 262 26.84 -4.86 18.13
CA MET A 262 27.04 -3.50 18.63
C MET A 262 27.47 -3.45 20.09
N ALA A 263 27.06 -4.41 20.93
CA ALA A 263 27.50 -4.49 22.31
C ALA A 263 29.00 -4.82 22.43
N VAL A 264 29.55 -5.57 21.47
CA VAL A 264 30.96 -5.97 21.43
C VAL A 264 31.81 -4.92 20.70
N VAL A 265 31.40 -4.50 19.51
CA VAL A 265 32.17 -3.57 18.64
C VAL A 265 32.15 -2.14 19.17
N ASN A 266 31.04 -1.71 19.80
CA ASN A 266 30.95 -0.36 20.37
C ASN A 266 30.11 -0.33 21.66
N PRO A 267 30.68 -0.79 22.79
CA PRO A 267 29.96 -0.92 24.06
C PRO A 267 29.44 0.44 24.55
N MET A 268 30.19 1.53 24.34
CA MET A 268 29.80 2.88 24.75
C MET A 268 28.55 3.37 24.01
N ARG A 269 28.45 3.13 22.69
CA ARG A 269 27.26 3.48 21.90
C ARG A 269 26.05 2.62 22.31
N ASN A 270 26.25 1.35 22.59
CA ASN A 270 25.19 0.46 23.10
C ASN A 270 24.68 0.92 24.48
N ALA A 271 25.59 1.27 25.40
CA ALA A 271 25.25 1.81 26.72
C ALA A 271 24.45 3.12 26.61
N LYS A 272 24.90 4.07 25.78
CA LYS A 272 24.16 5.32 25.50
C LYS A 272 22.75 5.05 24.95
N ARG A 273 22.60 4.07 24.04
CA ARG A 273 21.29 3.66 23.53
C ARG A 273 20.39 3.11 24.64
N LYS A 274 20.90 2.23 25.50
CA LYS A 274 20.16 1.67 26.65
C LYS A 274 19.73 2.75 27.63
N LEU A 275 20.61 3.69 27.97
CA LEU A 275 20.29 4.84 28.83
C LEU A 275 19.16 5.69 28.25
N ARG A 276 19.20 5.99 26.94
CA ARG A 276 18.13 6.74 26.26
C ARG A 276 16.79 6.02 26.30
N ILE A 277 16.78 4.70 26.09
CA ILE A 277 15.56 3.88 26.17
C ILE A 277 15.01 3.89 27.60
N ALA A 278 15.85 3.69 28.62
CA ALA A 278 15.44 3.75 30.02
C ALA A 278 14.87 5.12 30.41
N ALA A 279 15.49 6.21 29.96
CA ALA A 279 14.99 7.57 30.16
C ALA A 279 13.60 7.77 29.53
N LYS A 280 13.39 7.28 28.29
CA LYS A 280 12.08 7.30 27.62
C LYS A 280 11.02 6.51 28.41
N HIS A 281 11.35 5.33 28.91
CA HIS A 281 10.42 4.54 29.74
C HIS A 281 10.07 5.24 31.05
N ARG A 282 11.06 5.83 31.75
CA ARG A 282 10.83 6.62 32.97
C ARG A 282 9.91 7.81 32.70
N ALA A 283 10.15 8.56 31.63
CA ALA A 283 9.30 9.68 31.22
C ALA A 283 7.87 9.23 30.89
N ASN A 284 7.71 8.12 30.17
CA ASN A 284 6.39 7.58 29.84
C ASN A 284 5.64 7.11 31.10
N LYS A 285 6.32 6.46 32.05
CA LYS A 285 5.74 6.06 33.34
C LYS A 285 5.28 7.29 34.14
N LYS A 286 6.10 8.34 34.21
CA LYS A 286 5.71 9.62 34.86
C LYS A 286 4.45 10.22 34.22
N ARG A 287 4.40 10.30 32.88
CA ARG A 287 3.22 10.81 32.16
C ARG A 287 1.95 10.01 32.49
N LYS A 288 2.01 8.68 32.47
CA LYS A 288 0.87 7.83 32.85
C LYS A 288 0.39 8.07 34.28
N ILE A 289 1.31 8.19 35.24
CA ILE A 289 0.96 8.48 36.64
C ILE A 289 0.31 9.86 36.76
N THR A 290 0.84 10.89 36.09
CA THR A 290 0.27 12.23 36.09
C THR A 290 -1.13 12.25 35.46
N THR A 291 -1.32 11.59 34.31
CA THR A 291 -2.65 11.47 33.67
C THR A 291 -3.64 10.75 34.58
N PHE A 292 -3.23 9.66 35.23
CA PHE A 292 -4.08 8.94 36.17
C PHE A 292 -4.45 9.79 37.39
N ARG A 293 -3.48 10.53 37.96
CA ARG A 293 -3.74 11.46 39.06
C ARG A 293 -4.70 12.58 38.64
N MET A 294 -4.48 13.22 37.49
CA MET A 294 -5.34 14.31 36.98
C MET A 294 -6.76 13.84 36.62
N GLY A 295 -6.92 12.61 36.14
CA GLY A 295 -8.24 12.02 35.88
C GLY A 295 -9.04 11.73 37.16
N LYS A 296 -8.35 11.42 38.26
CA LYS A 296 -8.96 11.19 39.58
C LYS A 296 -9.53 12.47 40.22
N TRP A 297 -9.09 13.65 39.76
CA TRP A 297 -9.58 14.96 40.21
C TRP A 297 -10.61 15.60 39.25
N ARG A 298 -11.04 14.88 38.20
CA ARG A 298 -12.07 15.32 37.24
C ARG A 298 -13.30 14.39 37.22
N LEU A 299 -13.69 13.88 38.38
CA LEU A 299 -15.04 13.34 38.56
C LEU A 299 -15.78 14.36 39.45
N PRO A 300 -16.99 14.82 39.06
CA PRO A 300 -17.83 15.61 39.95
C PRO A 300 -18.22 14.83 41.20
#